data_AF-A0AAJ7EEV3-F1
#
_entry.id   AF-A0AAJ7EEV3-F1
#
_cell.length_a   1.000
_cell.length_b   1.000
_cell.length_c   1.000
_cell.angle_alpha   90.00
_cell.angle_beta   90.00
_cell.angle_gamma   90.00
#
_symmetry.space_group_name_H-M   'P 1'
#
loop_
_entity.id
_entity.type
_entity.pdbx_description
1 polymer ?
#
loop_
_entity_poly.entity_id
_entity_poly.type
_entity_poly.pdbx_seq_one_letter_code
_entity_poly.pdbx_strand_id
1 'polypeptide(L)'
;MLVHLSQRWEYVTSLYESGKLEEEGGSESQEVLEDMLVRHLTREHLELLKISLVDTAGGGGGGGETGDMEEESAAPQRAPEHVSELGALVLAVPVLGPTVLHTILRALTWNDSTSSLRACALALPALRAALAAGRVGAADASGALAAVLQALRTHGQHDANQAALLALAVQ
;
A
#
# COMPACT_ATOMS: atom_id res chain seq x y z
N MET A 1 2.30 13.14 -6.59
CA MET A 1 3.02 11.92 -6.17
C MET A 1 2.75 10.72 -7.08
N LEU A 2 1.49 10.32 -7.30
CA LEU A 2 1.14 9.19 -8.20
C LEU A 2 1.91 9.13 -9.52
N VAL A 3 1.86 10.20 -10.31
CA VAL A 3 2.52 10.28 -11.63
C VAL A 3 4.03 10.16 -11.49
N HIS A 4 4.63 10.92 -10.57
CA HIS A 4 6.06 10.92 -10.33
C HIS A 4 6.58 9.54 -9.90
N LEU A 5 5.94 8.91 -8.91
CA LEU A 5 6.32 7.59 -8.44
C LEU A 5 6.12 6.53 -9.54
N SER A 6 5.04 6.60 -10.31
CA SER A 6 4.80 5.67 -11.42
C SER A 6 5.92 5.73 -12.47
N GLN A 7 6.27 6.95 -12.90
CA GLN A 7 7.36 7.16 -13.86
C GLN A 7 8.71 6.67 -13.32
N ARG A 8 8.99 6.95 -12.05
CA ARG A 8 10.22 6.49 -11.40
C ARG A 8 10.28 4.97 -11.27
N TRP A 9 9.17 4.33 -10.91
CA TRP A 9 9.07 2.88 -10.85
C TRP A 9 9.17 2.21 -12.23
N GLU A 10 8.58 2.80 -13.27
CA GLU A 10 8.75 2.34 -14.65
C GLU A 10 10.22 2.38 -15.08
N TYR A 11 10.93 3.46 -14.75
CA TYR A 11 12.37 3.55 -14.98
C TYR A 11 13.16 2.48 -14.22
N VAL A 12 12.93 2.35 -12.91
CA VAL A 12 13.59 1.33 -12.07
C VAL A 12 13.33 -0.08 -12.61
N THR A 13 12.09 -0.40 -12.98
CA THR A 13 11.74 -1.70 -13.59
C THR A 13 12.49 -1.93 -14.89
N SER A 14 12.61 -0.91 -15.75
CA SER A 14 13.38 -1.04 -17.00
C SER A 14 14.87 -1.33 -16.78
N LEU A 15 15.45 -0.82 -15.69
CA LEU A 15 16.83 -1.11 -15.32
C LEU A 15 17.01 -2.59 -14.94
N TYR A 16 16.09 -3.15 -14.17
CA TYR A 16 16.07 -4.58 -13.85
C TYR A 16 15.90 -5.44 -15.11
N GLU A 17 14.93 -5.12 -15.98
CA GLU A 17 14.68 -5.87 -17.21
C GLU A 17 15.86 -5.83 -18.19
N SER A 18 16.64 -4.74 -18.17
CA SER A 18 17.85 -4.60 -18.99
C SER A 18 19.11 -5.24 -18.39
N GLY A 19 19.04 -5.75 -17.15
CA GLY A 19 20.18 -6.35 -16.44
C GLY A 19 21.21 -5.35 -15.89
N LYS A 20 21.03 -4.04 -16.12
CA LYS A 20 21.96 -2.99 -15.69
C LYS A 20 22.18 -2.91 -14.18
N LEU A 21 21.18 -3.30 -13.40
CA LEU A 21 21.26 -3.35 -11.93
C LEU A 21 21.93 -4.64 -11.40
N GLU A 22 22.09 -5.67 -12.22
CA GLU A 22 22.62 -6.98 -11.80
C GLU A 22 24.09 -7.21 -12.20
N GLU A 23 24.68 -6.33 -13.00
CA GLU A 23 26.08 -6.45 -13.38
C GLU A 23 27.02 -6.23 -12.17
N GLU A 24 27.59 -7.33 -11.64
CA GLU A 24 28.51 -7.41 -10.48
C GLU A 24 29.79 -6.54 -10.60
N GLY A 25 30.02 -5.89 -11.74
CA GLY A 25 31.11 -4.93 -11.96
C GLY A 25 30.71 -3.62 -12.63
N GLY A 26 29.40 -3.36 -12.82
CA GLY A 26 28.92 -2.35 -13.77
C GLY A 26 27.65 -1.58 -13.40
N SER A 27 26.92 -1.93 -12.32
CA SER A 27 25.81 -1.05 -11.90
C SER A 27 26.37 0.32 -11.51
N GLU A 28 25.99 1.34 -12.28
CA GLU A 28 26.35 2.72 -11.95
C GLU A 28 25.81 3.04 -10.56
N SER A 29 26.66 3.49 -9.64
CA SER A 29 26.26 3.80 -8.26
C SER A 29 25.07 4.77 -8.18
N GLN A 30 24.88 5.56 -9.25
CA GLN A 30 23.71 6.41 -9.44
C GLN A 30 22.41 5.60 -9.61
N GLU A 31 22.39 4.53 -10.41
CA GLU A 31 21.20 3.71 -10.65
C GLU A 31 20.75 2.99 -9.36
N VAL A 32 21.71 2.45 -8.59
CA VAL A 32 21.45 1.86 -7.27
C VAL A 32 20.88 2.90 -6.30
N LEU A 33 21.47 4.10 -6.27
CA LEU A 33 21.00 5.20 -5.43
C LEU A 33 19.57 5.61 -5.82
N GLU A 34 19.27 5.66 -7.12
CA GLU A 34 17.92 6.00 -7.61
C GLU A 34 16.89 4.94 -7.19
N ASP A 35 17.18 3.65 -7.32
CA ASP A 35 16.31 2.57 -6.82
C ASP A 35 16.06 2.71 -5.30
N MET A 36 17.12 2.91 -4.52
CA MET A 36 17.00 3.09 -3.07
C MET A 36 16.14 4.30 -2.70
N LEU A 37 16.31 5.44 -3.39
CA LEU A 37 15.54 6.66 -3.14
C LEU A 37 14.07 6.48 -3.51
N VAL A 38 13.77 5.83 -4.63
CA VAL A 38 12.39 5.56 -5.06
C VAL A 38 11.66 4.67 -4.06
N ARG A 39 12.32 3.63 -3.55
CA ARG A 39 11.78 2.77 -2.49
C ARG A 39 11.49 3.55 -1.21
N HIS A 40 12.44 4.36 -0.73
CA HIS A 40 12.25 5.17 0.48
C HIS A 40 11.12 6.18 0.31
N LEU A 41 11.12 6.94 -0.79
CA LEU A 41 10.08 7.93 -1.06
C LEU A 41 8.69 7.30 -1.15
N THR A 42 8.59 6.11 -1.75
CA THR A 42 7.33 5.34 -1.81
C THR A 42 6.85 4.99 -0.41
N ARG A 43 7.73 4.44 0.42
CA ARG A 43 7.40 3.99 1.79
C ARG A 43 6.98 5.15 2.69
N GLU A 44 7.66 6.29 2.60
CA GLU A 44 7.30 7.51 3.36
C GLU A 44 5.98 8.11 2.87
N HIS A 45 5.73 8.11 1.56
CA HIS A 45 4.46 8.57 1.03
C HIS A 45 3.29 7.69 1.48
N LEU A 46 3.48 6.37 1.53
CA LEU A 46 2.47 5.44 2.06
C LEU A 46 2.24 5.64 3.56
N GLU A 47 3.28 5.96 4.34
CA GLU A 47 3.11 6.25 5.77
C GLU A 47 2.32 7.56 5.98
N LEU A 48 2.60 8.58 5.17
CA LEU A 48 1.79 9.82 5.16
C LEU A 48 0.31 9.53 4.85
N LEU A 49 0.05 8.69 3.85
CA LEU A 49 -1.32 8.27 3.51
C LEU A 49 -1.96 7.47 4.65
N LYS A 50 -1.22 6.58 5.31
CA LYS A 50 -1.71 5.83 6.47
C LYS A 50 -2.14 6.73 7.60
N ILE A 51 -1.30 7.68 8.01
CA ILE A 51 -1.61 8.65 9.07
C ILE A 51 -2.82 9.51 8.69
N SER A 52 -2.98 9.82 7.39
CA SER A 52 -4.09 10.65 6.91
C SER A 52 -5.42 9.89 6.81
N LEU A 53 -5.37 8.61 6.45
CA LEU A 53 -6.56 7.81 6.11
C LEU A 53 -7.08 6.98 7.26
N VAL A 54 -6.24 6.60 8.23
CA VAL A 54 -6.58 5.68 9.29
C VAL A 54 -6.13 6.26 10.62
N ASP A 55 -6.97 6.14 11.65
CA ASP A 55 -6.55 6.47 13.00
C ASP A 55 -5.48 5.49 13.49
N THR A 56 -4.27 6.02 13.71
CA THR A 56 -3.18 5.28 14.35
C THR A 56 -3.35 5.21 15.87
N ALA A 57 -4.34 5.92 16.43
CA ALA A 57 -4.64 6.02 17.85
C ALA A 57 -6.01 5.39 18.15
N GLY A 58 -6.08 4.05 18.19
CA GLY A 58 -7.36 3.33 18.28
C GLY A 58 -7.35 2.01 19.05
N GLY A 59 -6.38 1.82 19.97
CA GLY A 59 -6.41 0.80 21.01
C GLY A 59 -6.95 1.32 22.35
N GLY A 60 -7.88 2.29 22.35
CA GLY A 60 -8.30 2.94 23.59
C GLY A 60 -9.57 3.75 23.43
N GLY A 61 -10.71 3.07 23.39
CA GLY A 61 -12.02 3.71 23.25
C GLY A 61 -13.18 2.78 23.59
N GLY A 62 -13.00 1.90 24.58
CA GLY A 62 -14.06 1.06 25.14
C GLY A 62 -13.66 0.64 26.54
N GLY A 63 -14.25 1.29 27.55
CA GLY A 63 -13.95 1.05 28.95
C GLY A 63 -14.23 -0.39 29.39
N GLY A 64 -13.33 -0.92 30.19
CA GLY A 64 -13.45 -2.22 30.86
C GLY A 64 -12.13 -2.53 31.57
N GLU A 65 -12.21 -2.60 32.89
CA GLU A 65 -11.10 -2.61 33.85
C GLU A 65 -10.19 -3.84 33.82
N THR A 66 -9.05 -3.67 34.52
CA THR A 66 -8.19 -4.66 35.20
C THR A 66 -7.15 -5.40 34.36
N GLY A 67 -5.92 -5.35 34.88
CA GLY A 67 -4.70 -5.75 34.20
C GLY A 67 -4.41 -7.24 34.26
N ASP A 68 -3.43 -7.66 33.47
CA ASP A 68 -2.27 -8.41 33.96
C ASP A 68 -1.16 -8.35 32.91
N MET A 69 0.09 -8.43 33.35
CA MET A 69 1.28 -8.47 32.50
C MET A 69 1.49 -9.89 31.96
N GLU A 70 1.10 -10.21 30.72
CA GLU A 70 1.56 -11.44 30.07
C GLU A 70 1.81 -11.28 28.56
N GLU A 71 3.03 -11.68 28.16
CA GLU A 71 3.54 -12.03 26.84
C GLU A 71 3.02 -11.28 25.60
N GLU A 72 3.90 -10.40 25.10
CA GLU A 72 3.82 -9.70 23.83
C GLU A 72 3.98 -10.67 22.63
N SER A 73 3.04 -11.60 22.50
CA SER A 73 2.74 -12.25 21.22
C SER A 73 1.97 -11.21 20.40
N ALA A 74 2.67 -10.49 19.53
CA ALA A 74 2.05 -9.55 18.61
C ALA A 74 1.05 -10.31 17.72
N ALA A 75 -0.22 -10.32 18.13
CA ALA A 75 -1.32 -10.80 17.32
C ALA A 75 -1.24 -10.09 15.96
N PRO A 76 -1.56 -10.76 14.84
CA PRO A 76 -1.51 -10.14 13.52
C PRO A 76 -2.35 -8.86 13.58
N GLN A 77 -1.69 -7.70 13.46
CA GLN A 77 -2.36 -6.41 13.48
C GLN A 77 -3.37 -6.41 12.34
N ARG A 78 -4.64 -6.61 12.69
CA ARG A 78 -5.73 -6.69 11.72
C ARG A 78 -5.76 -5.35 11.00
N ALA A 79 -5.77 -5.39 9.66
CA ALA A 79 -5.85 -4.17 8.87
C ALA A 79 -7.08 -3.36 9.33
N PRO A 80 -6.94 -2.04 9.47
CA PRO A 80 -8.04 -1.17 9.87
C PRO A 80 -9.22 -1.35 8.92
N GLU A 81 -10.40 -1.61 9.46
CA GLU A 81 -11.59 -1.88 8.64
C GLU A 81 -12.24 -0.60 8.08
N HIS A 82 -11.96 0.55 8.70
CA HIS A 82 -12.59 1.84 8.41
C HIS A 82 -11.54 2.95 8.28
N VAL A 83 -11.86 3.96 7.47
CA VAL A 83 -11.09 5.21 7.39
C VAL A 83 -11.45 6.14 8.55
N SER A 84 -10.50 6.98 8.97
CA SER A 84 -10.73 8.05 9.94
C SER A 84 -11.65 9.14 9.36
N GLU A 85 -12.11 10.06 10.19
CA GLU A 85 -12.90 11.22 9.73
C GLU A 85 -12.12 12.07 8.71
N LEU A 86 -10.85 12.33 8.99
CA LEU A 86 -9.95 13.01 8.05
C LEU A 86 -9.82 12.20 6.74
N GLY A 87 -9.66 10.88 6.85
CA GLY A 87 -9.57 9.99 5.70
C GLY A 87 -10.81 10.04 4.82
N ALA A 88 -11.99 10.04 5.42
CA ALA A 88 -13.26 10.19 4.71
C ALA A 88 -13.35 11.53 3.97
N LEU A 89 -12.91 12.63 4.59
CA LEU A 89 -12.85 13.95 3.95
C LEU A 89 -11.85 13.99 2.79
N VAL A 90 -10.66 13.42 2.97
CA VAL A 90 -9.63 13.32 1.91
C VAL A 90 -10.16 12.54 0.71
N LEU A 91 -10.80 11.39 0.94
CA LEU A 91 -11.39 10.56 -0.12
C LEU A 91 -12.63 11.19 -0.75
N ALA A 92 -13.25 12.18 -0.09
CA ALA A 92 -14.40 12.90 -0.62
C ALA A 92 -14.05 13.97 -1.65
N VAL A 93 -12.81 14.45 -1.66
CA VAL A 93 -12.36 15.47 -2.61
C VAL A 93 -12.29 14.87 -4.02
N PRO A 94 -12.98 15.44 -5.03
CA PRO A 94 -13.13 14.84 -6.37
C PRO A 94 -11.83 14.50 -7.10
N VAL A 95 -10.76 15.26 -6.87
CA VAL A 95 -9.46 15.05 -7.52
C VAL A 95 -8.52 14.22 -6.65
N LEU A 96 -8.51 14.49 -5.33
CA LEU A 96 -7.58 13.87 -4.40
C LEU A 96 -7.97 12.42 -4.10
N GLY A 97 -9.26 12.13 -3.87
CA GLY A 97 -9.74 10.79 -3.53
C GLY A 97 -9.35 9.72 -4.56
N PRO A 98 -9.69 9.91 -5.85
CA PRO A 98 -9.27 8.97 -6.91
C PRO A 98 -7.74 8.87 -7.03
N THR A 99 -7.02 9.98 -6.87
CA THR A 99 -5.55 9.98 -6.93
C THR A 99 -4.95 9.15 -5.80
N VAL A 100 -5.47 9.27 -4.58
CA VAL A 100 -5.05 8.49 -3.40
C VAL A 100 -5.34 7.01 -3.62
N LEU A 101 -6.56 6.68 -4.07
CA LEU A 101 -6.96 5.29 -4.33
C LEU A 101 -6.05 4.63 -5.38
N HIS A 102 -5.83 5.31 -6.52
CA HIS A 102 -4.91 4.82 -7.55
C HIS A 102 -3.47 4.71 -7.05
N THR A 103 -3.02 5.60 -6.17
CA THR A 103 -1.68 5.50 -5.57
C THR A 103 -1.54 4.25 -4.72
N ILE A 104 -2.53 3.96 -3.87
CA ILE A 104 -2.54 2.74 -3.05
C ILE A 104 -2.56 1.50 -3.93
N LEU A 105 -3.44 1.45 -4.95
CA LEU A 105 -3.52 0.30 -5.86
C LEU A 105 -2.25 0.10 -6.68
N ARG A 106 -1.60 1.17 -7.16
CA ARG A 106 -0.32 1.07 -7.88
C ARG A 106 0.81 0.60 -6.96
N ALA A 107 0.82 1.05 -5.71
CA ALA A 107 1.81 0.65 -4.73
C ALA A 107 1.77 -0.85 -4.37
N LEU A 108 0.63 -1.53 -4.57
CA LEU A 108 0.56 -3.00 -4.49
C LEU A 108 1.44 -3.68 -5.55
N THR A 109 1.63 -3.04 -6.71
CA THR A 109 2.21 -3.67 -7.91
C THR A 109 3.67 -3.32 -8.17
N TRP A 110 4.16 -2.24 -7.56
CA TRP A 110 5.56 -1.82 -7.69
C TRP A 110 6.49 -2.84 -7.06
N ASN A 111 7.70 -2.99 -7.60
CA ASN A 111 8.63 -4.05 -7.19
C ASN A 111 9.28 -3.80 -5.81
N ASP A 112 8.48 -3.55 -4.77
CA ASP A 112 8.87 -3.39 -3.37
C ASP A 112 7.84 -4.06 -2.44
N SER A 113 8.19 -5.25 -1.94
CA SER A 113 7.31 -6.05 -1.08
C SER A 113 6.93 -5.34 0.22
N THR A 114 7.75 -4.41 0.72
CA THR A 114 7.40 -3.62 1.92
C THR A 114 6.32 -2.58 1.60
N SER A 115 6.43 -1.90 0.47
CA SER A 115 5.43 -0.94 0.02
C SER A 115 4.11 -1.64 -0.32
N SER A 116 4.17 -2.80 -0.98
CA SER A 116 2.99 -3.65 -1.23
C SER A 116 2.27 -4.03 0.07
N LEU A 117 3.00 -4.50 1.09
CA LEU A 117 2.40 -4.86 2.37
C LEU A 117 1.77 -3.66 3.08
N ARG A 118 2.42 -2.48 3.06
CA ARG A 118 1.84 -1.23 3.60
C ARG A 118 0.60 -0.80 2.84
N ALA A 119 0.61 -0.93 1.51
CA ALA A 119 -0.53 -0.60 0.66
C ALA A 119 -1.72 -1.54 0.92
N CYS A 120 -1.49 -2.82 1.20
CA CYS A 120 -2.56 -3.76 1.58
C CYS A 120 -3.36 -3.26 2.79
N ALA A 121 -2.68 -2.74 3.81
CA ALA A 121 -3.32 -2.21 5.02
C ALA A 121 -4.20 -0.97 4.75
N LEU A 122 -4.00 -0.28 3.62
CA LEU A 122 -4.76 0.91 3.23
C LEU A 122 -5.81 0.63 2.15
N ALA A 123 -5.59 -0.39 1.31
CA ALA A 123 -6.42 -0.66 0.15
C ALA A 123 -7.87 -0.96 0.52
N LEU A 124 -8.10 -1.86 1.48
CA LEU A 124 -9.43 -2.25 1.91
C LEU A 124 -10.27 -1.10 2.47
N PRO A 125 -9.83 -0.37 3.53
CA PRO A 125 -10.61 0.72 4.09
C PRO A 125 -10.86 1.83 3.06
N ALA A 126 -9.87 2.16 2.22
CA ALA A 126 -10.03 3.18 1.18
C ALA A 126 -11.04 2.77 0.10
N LEU A 127 -10.98 1.52 -0.39
CA LEU A 127 -11.92 0.99 -1.38
C LEU A 127 -13.35 0.95 -0.82
N ARG A 128 -13.52 0.47 0.41
CA ARG A 128 -14.84 0.42 1.08
C ARG A 128 -15.44 1.82 1.24
N ALA A 129 -14.64 2.79 1.69
CA ALA A 129 -15.09 4.17 1.83
C ALA A 129 -15.48 4.79 0.48
N ALA A 130 -14.69 4.56 -0.56
CA ALA A 130 -14.99 5.04 -1.91
C ALA A 130 -16.25 4.36 -2.51
N LEU A 131 -16.42 3.06 -2.26
CA LEU A 131 -17.59 2.29 -2.70
C LEU A 131 -18.86 2.76 -1.99
N ALA A 132 -18.83 2.93 -0.67
CA ALA A 132 -19.96 3.43 0.12
C ALA A 132 -20.39 4.84 -0.32
N ALA A 133 -19.44 5.66 -0.79
CA ALA A 133 -19.72 6.97 -1.35
C ALA A 133 -20.15 6.96 -2.83
N GLY A 134 -20.30 5.79 -3.46
CA GLY A 134 -20.70 5.65 -4.87
C GLY A 134 -19.64 6.15 -5.87
N ARG A 135 -18.36 6.18 -5.46
CA ARG A 135 -17.24 6.70 -6.29
C ARG A 135 -16.41 5.62 -6.96
N VAL A 136 -16.82 4.35 -6.84
CA VAL A 136 -16.15 3.20 -7.45
C VAL A 136 -17.11 2.61 -8.48
N GLY A 137 -16.73 2.66 -9.76
CA GLY A 137 -17.44 2.00 -10.84
C GLY A 137 -16.99 0.55 -11.02
N ALA A 138 -17.66 -0.17 -11.92
CA ALA A 138 -17.29 -1.55 -12.26
C ALA A 138 -15.85 -1.67 -12.80
N ALA A 139 -15.41 -0.67 -13.59
CA ALA A 139 -14.05 -0.62 -14.10
C ALA A 139 -13.01 -0.49 -12.97
N ASP A 140 -13.28 0.39 -12.00
CA ASP A 140 -12.39 0.61 -10.85
C ASP A 140 -12.29 -0.64 -9.98
N ALA A 141 -13.43 -1.32 -9.73
CA ALA A 141 -13.45 -2.58 -8.99
C ALA A 141 -12.66 -3.69 -9.72
N SER A 142 -12.83 -3.81 -11.04
CA SER A 142 -12.05 -4.77 -11.84
C SER A 142 -10.56 -4.44 -11.84
N GLY A 143 -10.20 -3.16 -11.90
CA GLY A 143 -8.82 -2.68 -11.83
C GLY A 143 -8.19 -2.94 -10.46
N ALA A 144 -8.94 -2.77 -9.38
CA ALA A 144 -8.48 -3.09 -8.03
C ALA A 144 -8.17 -4.58 -7.89
N LEU A 145 -9.08 -5.47 -8.32
CA LEU A 145 -8.82 -6.92 -8.29
C LEU A 145 -7.63 -7.30 -9.19
N ALA A 146 -7.53 -6.72 -10.39
CA ALA A 146 -6.39 -6.94 -11.28
C ALA A 146 -5.07 -6.51 -10.64
N ALA A 147 -5.04 -5.37 -9.94
CA ALA A 147 -3.87 -4.91 -9.20
C ALA A 147 -3.47 -5.89 -8.09
N VAL A 148 -4.43 -6.42 -7.32
CA VAL A 148 -4.16 -7.43 -6.27
C VAL A 148 -3.61 -8.72 -6.87
N LEU A 149 -4.18 -9.21 -7.97
CA LEU A 149 -3.69 -10.41 -8.66
C LEU A 149 -2.28 -10.22 -9.24
N GLN A 150 -2.01 -9.03 -9.81
CA GLN A 150 -0.68 -8.68 -10.26
C GLN A 150 0.32 -8.62 -9.10
N ALA A 151 -0.06 -8.02 -7.97
CA ALA A 151 0.75 -7.98 -6.76
C ALA A 151 1.04 -9.38 -6.20
N LEU A 152 0.07 -10.29 -6.23
CA LEU A 152 0.28 -11.70 -5.85
C LEU A 152 1.32 -12.37 -6.74
N ARG A 153 1.29 -12.10 -8.04
CA ARG A 153 2.31 -12.62 -8.96
C ARG A 153 3.70 -12.08 -8.64
N THR A 154 3.82 -10.79 -8.29
CA THR A 154 5.12 -10.14 -8.02
C THR A 154 5.68 -10.46 -6.62
N HIS A 155 4.81 -10.54 -5.61
CA HIS A 155 5.21 -10.58 -4.19
C HIS A 155 4.77 -11.84 -3.44
N GLY A 156 4.04 -12.76 -4.10
CA GLY A 156 3.49 -13.96 -3.46
C GLY A 156 4.53 -14.95 -2.93
N GLN A 157 5.79 -14.77 -3.29
CA GLN A 157 6.93 -15.50 -2.71
C GLN A 157 7.24 -15.09 -1.25
N HIS A 158 6.71 -13.96 -0.79
CA HIS A 158 6.85 -13.52 0.60
C HIS A 158 5.57 -13.83 1.38
N ASP A 159 5.66 -14.71 2.38
CA ASP A 159 4.52 -15.20 3.18
C ASP A 159 3.60 -14.08 3.68
N ALA A 160 4.17 -13.00 4.22
CA ALA A 160 3.40 -11.85 4.72
C ALA A 160 2.62 -11.14 3.62
N ASN A 161 3.21 -10.93 2.44
CA ASN A 161 2.51 -10.33 1.30
C ASN A 161 1.45 -11.29 0.76
N GLN A 162 1.80 -12.58 0.63
CA GLN A 162 0.87 -13.60 0.13
C GLN A 162 -0.40 -13.65 0.99
N ALA A 163 -0.25 -13.74 2.31
CA ALA A 163 -1.37 -13.78 3.24
C ALA A 163 -2.22 -12.50 3.17
N ALA A 164 -1.60 -11.31 3.18
CA ALA A 164 -2.30 -10.04 3.14
C ALA A 164 -3.05 -9.82 1.81
N LEU A 165 -2.41 -10.15 0.69
CA LEU A 165 -2.99 -9.99 -0.65
C LEU A 165 -4.12 -11.01 -0.92
N LEU A 166 -4.00 -12.26 -0.43
CA LEU A 166 -5.08 -13.23 -0.52
C LEU A 166 -6.29 -12.80 0.33
N ALA A 167 -6.05 -12.27 1.53
CA ALA A 167 -7.13 -11.72 2.36
C ALA A 167 -7.82 -10.54 1.65
N LEU A 168 -7.04 -9.63 1.05
CA LEU A 168 -7.58 -8.49 0.30
C LEU A 168 -8.34 -8.92 -0.97
N ALA A 169 -7.92 -10.00 -1.66
CA ALA A 169 -8.59 -10.49 -2.86
C ALA A 169 -9.98 -11.10 -2.58
N VAL A 170 -10.18 -11.63 -1.38
CA VAL A 170 -11.44 -12.28 -0.96
C VAL A 170 -12.46 -11.28 -0.42
N GLN A 171 -12.00 -10.16 0.13
CA GLN A 171 -12.80 -9.15 0.83
C GLN A 171 -13.38 -8.08 -0.09
#